data_AF-A0AAI9TUG8-F1
#
_entry.id   AF-A0AAI9TUG8-F1
#
_cell.length_a   1.000
_cell.length_b   1.000
_cell.length_c   1.000
_cell.angle_alpha   90.00
_cell.angle_beta   90.00
_cell.angle_gamma   90.00
#
_symmetry.space_group_name_H-M   'P 1'
#
loop_
_entity.id
_entity.type
_entity.pdbx_description
1 polymer ?
#
loop_
_entity_poly.entity_id
_entity_poly.type
_entity_poly.pdbx_seq_one_letter_code
_entity_poly.pdbx_strand_id
1 'polypeptide(L)'
;MNTPPPTDRDLGHAIVQNNCDFPVYLWSVASTVLPEKTLLPDDEYSEVFRENPDTGGIAIKISTDRDGLYTSSPQMIFAYNLSSTKERGRRQDKLWYDLSDVFGDPFEGYPVNLSPSEPLISWKDGVPPAGSQVRAVDPSTDLVLSLC
;
A
#
# COMPACT_ATOMS: atom_id res chain seq x y z
N MET A 1 -11.98 11.77 37.19
CA MET A 1 -11.18 10.73 36.52
C MET A 1 -10.87 11.27 35.14
N ASN A 2 -9.65 11.75 34.91
CA ASN A 2 -9.26 12.26 33.60
C ASN A 2 -8.86 11.06 32.74
N THR A 3 -9.64 10.79 31.70
CA THR A 3 -9.20 9.92 30.60
C THR A 3 -7.90 10.49 30.06
N PRO A 4 -6.83 9.68 29.90
CA PRO A 4 -5.67 10.14 29.16
C PRO A 4 -6.13 10.50 27.74
N PRO A 5 -5.57 11.56 27.13
CA PRO A 5 -5.80 11.81 25.71
C PRO A 5 -5.39 10.56 24.90
N PRO A 6 -6.04 10.30 23.75
CA PRO A 6 -5.57 9.23 22.88
C PRO A 6 -4.09 9.47 22.60
N THR A 7 -3.26 8.49 22.97
CA THR A 7 -1.84 8.50 22.61
C THR A 7 -1.78 8.64 21.10
N ASP A 8 -1.26 9.77 20.63
CA ASP A 8 -0.88 9.98 19.24
C ASP A 8 -0.03 8.78 18.85
N ARG A 9 -0.56 7.93 17.96
CA ARG A 9 0.16 6.73 17.53
C ARG A 9 1.19 7.21 16.54
N ASP A 10 2.45 6.98 16.84
CA ASP A 10 3.52 7.17 15.87
C ASP A 10 3.39 6.06 14.81
N LEU A 11 2.61 6.36 13.77
CA LEU A 11 2.35 5.46 12.65
C LEU A 11 3.28 5.85 11.50
N GLY A 12 3.80 4.83 10.83
CA GLY A 12 4.50 5.01 9.57
C GLY A 12 3.54 5.32 8.42
N HIS A 13 4.12 5.28 7.22
CA HIS A 13 3.47 5.67 5.98
C HIS A 13 3.48 4.53 4.96
N ALA A 14 2.42 4.48 4.16
CA ALA A 14 2.43 3.81 2.87
C ALA A 14 2.96 4.80 1.82
N ILE A 15 4.12 4.51 1.25
CA ILE A 15 4.83 5.36 0.30
C ILE A 15 4.89 4.66 -1.04
N VAL A 16 4.62 5.39 -2.13
CA VAL A 16 4.79 4.93 -3.51
C VAL A 16 5.75 5.89 -4.21
N GLN A 17 6.85 5.38 -4.72
CA GLN A 17 7.86 6.13 -5.46
C GLN A 17 7.80 5.75 -6.92
N ASN A 18 7.68 6.74 -7.80
CA ASN A 18 7.68 6.55 -9.24
C ASN A 18 9.07 6.85 -9.81
N ASN A 19 9.93 5.84 -9.95
CA ASN A 19 11.20 5.99 -10.67
C ASN A 19 11.08 5.63 -12.16
N CYS A 20 9.85 5.44 -12.66
CA CYS A 20 9.60 5.21 -14.07
C CYS A 20 9.81 6.50 -14.86
N ASP A 21 10.08 6.39 -16.16
CA ASP A 21 10.20 7.54 -17.08
C ASP A 21 8.83 8.04 -17.61
N PHE A 22 7.73 7.53 -17.06
CA PHE A 22 6.35 7.88 -17.40
C PHE A 22 5.50 8.15 -16.13
N PRO A 23 4.39 8.89 -16.26
CA PRO A 23 3.50 9.14 -15.12
C PRO A 23 2.72 7.88 -14.72
N VAL A 24 2.47 7.74 -13.42
CA VAL A 24 1.57 6.72 -12.85
C VAL A 24 0.40 7.38 -12.13
N TYR A 25 -0.72 6.66 -12.08
CA TYR A 25 -1.99 7.15 -11.53
C TYR A 25 -2.41 6.24 -10.38
N LEU A 26 -2.76 6.83 -9.25
CA LEU A 26 -3.13 6.05 -8.07
C LEU A 26 -4.35 6.59 -7.33
N TRP A 27 -4.98 5.67 -6.59
CA TRP A 27 -6.13 5.93 -5.75
C TRP A 27 -5.97 5.18 -4.42
N SER A 28 -6.11 5.89 -3.30
CA SER A 28 -6.26 5.27 -1.98
C SER A 28 -7.72 4.86 -1.79
N VAL A 29 -7.97 3.55 -1.70
CA VAL A 29 -9.31 2.97 -1.65
C VAL A 29 -9.55 2.33 -0.28
N ALA A 30 -10.61 2.79 0.37
CA ALA A 30 -11.12 2.29 1.64
C ALA A 30 -12.64 2.06 1.51
N SER A 31 -13.45 2.48 2.49
CA SER A 31 -14.91 2.57 2.33
C SER A 31 -15.32 3.61 1.27
N THR A 32 -14.44 4.57 0.99
CA THR A 32 -14.53 5.52 -0.12
C THR A 32 -13.25 5.49 -0.95
N VAL A 33 -13.37 5.87 -2.23
CA VAL A 33 -12.24 6.10 -3.13
C VAL A 33 -11.80 7.56 -2.99
N LEU A 34 -10.54 7.81 -2.65
CA LEU A 34 -9.98 9.16 -2.68
C LEU A 34 -9.71 9.61 -4.13
N PRO A 35 -9.66 10.93 -4.41
CA PRO A 35 -9.39 11.43 -5.76
C PRO A 35 -8.07 10.90 -6.34
N GLU A 36 -8.03 10.74 -7.67
CA GLU A 36 -6.82 10.35 -8.41
C GLU A 36 -5.63 11.24 -8.02
N LYS A 37 -4.48 10.61 -7.82
CA LYS A 37 -3.18 11.26 -7.76
C LYS A 37 -2.36 10.85 -8.97
N THR A 38 -1.82 11.84 -9.68
CA THR A 38 -0.80 11.62 -10.70
C THR A 38 0.56 11.78 -10.05
N LEU A 39 1.44 10.79 -10.19
CA LEU A 39 2.86 10.91 -9.88
C LEU A 39 3.62 11.02 -11.20
N LEU A 40 4.36 12.10 -11.38
CA LEU A 40 5.28 12.25 -12.51
C LEU A 40 6.54 11.42 -12.25
N PRO A 41 7.46 11.27 -13.23
CA PRO A 41 8.77 10.71 -12.96
C PRO A 41 9.45 11.41 -11.78
N ASP A 42 10.09 10.62 -10.92
CA ASP A 42 10.79 11.03 -9.70
C ASP A 42 9.89 11.63 -8.59
N ASP A 43 8.56 11.57 -8.74
CA ASP A 43 7.60 11.96 -7.69
C ASP A 43 7.29 10.78 -6.73
N GLU A 44 6.79 11.14 -5.54
CA GLU A 44 6.28 10.19 -4.57
C GLU A 44 4.89 10.54 -4.03
N TYR A 45 4.14 9.52 -3.64
CA TYR A 45 2.93 9.60 -2.84
C TYR A 45 3.21 9.05 -1.45
N SER A 46 2.62 9.66 -0.42
CA SER A 46 2.69 9.17 0.96
C SER A 46 1.35 9.37 1.67
N GLU A 47 0.90 8.36 2.38
CA GLU A 47 -0.18 8.47 3.36
C GLU A 47 0.19 7.80 4.68
N VAL A 48 -0.16 8.43 5.81
CA VAL A 48 -0.04 7.81 7.13
C VAL A 48 -0.97 6.58 7.17
N PHE A 49 -0.50 5.47 7.74
CA PHE A 49 -1.37 4.31 7.92
C PHE A 49 -2.62 4.67 8.71
N ARG A 50 -3.77 4.18 8.25
CA ARG A 50 -5.06 4.40 8.90
C ARG A 50 -5.82 3.11 9.07
N GLU A 51 -6.66 3.05 10.09
CA GLU A 51 -7.60 1.94 10.25
C GLU A 51 -8.80 2.16 9.31
N ASN A 52 -9.34 1.06 8.77
CA ASN A 52 -10.64 1.07 8.12
C ASN A 52 -11.50 -0.08 8.67
N PRO A 53 -12.41 0.20 9.63
CA PRO A 53 -13.21 -0.84 10.27
C PRO A 53 -14.22 -1.50 9.34
N ASP A 54 -14.61 -0.84 8.24
CA ASP A 54 -15.69 -1.31 7.36
C ASP A 54 -15.21 -2.36 6.35
N THR A 55 -14.05 -2.13 5.71
CA THR A 55 -13.52 -3.05 4.69
C THR A 55 -12.41 -3.94 5.22
N GLY A 56 -11.89 -3.66 6.42
CA GLY A 56 -10.75 -4.37 6.98
C GLY A 56 -9.47 -4.12 6.18
N GLY A 57 -9.25 -2.92 5.66
CA GLY A 57 -7.99 -2.56 4.99
C GLY A 57 -8.10 -1.35 4.06
N ILE A 58 -6.96 -0.94 3.53
CA ILE A 58 -6.80 0.09 2.52
C ILE A 58 -6.04 -0.52 1.36
N ALA A 59 -6.44 -0.18 0.15
CA ALA A 59 -5.79 -0.57 -1.09
C ALA A 59 -5.38 0.68 -1.85
N ILE A 60 -4.08 0.91 -2.00
CA ILE A 60 -3.53 1.89 -2.95
C ILE A 60 -3.49 1.18 -4.29
N LYS A 61 -4.41 1.56 -5.18
CA LYS A 61 -4.51 1.01 -6.54
C LYS A 61 -3.71 1.90 -7.48
N ILE A 62 -2.91 1.30 -8.35
CA ILE A 62 -1.94 2.00 -9.19
C ILE A 62 -2.08 1.50 -10.63
N SER A 63 -2.11 2.41 -11.59
CA SER A 63 -2.15 2.11 -13.02
C SER A 63 -1.21 3.03 -13.80
N THR A 64 -0.78 2.59 -14.98
CA THR A 64 -0.05 3.41 -15.96
C THR A 64 -1.00 4.19 -16.88
N ASP A 65 -2.29 3.84 -16.86
CA ASP A 65 -3.34 4.55 -17.60
C ASP A 65 -4.05 5.58 -16.70
N ARG A 66 -4.24 6.78 -17.24
CA ARG A 66 -5.07 7.81 -16.60
C ARG A 66 -6.50 7.29 -16.46
N ASP A 67 -7.12 7.52 -15.30
CA ASP A 67 -8.45 7.03 -14.98
C ASP A 67 -8.56 5.48 -14.93
N GLY A 68 -7.42 4.78 -14.88
CA GLY A 68 -7.30 3.33 -14.96
C GLY A 68 -8.20 2.53 -14.01
N LEU A 69 -8.53 3.10 -12.86
CA LEU A 69 -9.47 2.50 -11.90
C LEU A 69 -10.88 2.29 -12.50
N TYR A 70 -11.29 3.14 -13.43
CA TYR A 70 -12.66 3.17 -13.98
C TYR A 70 -12.74 2.71 -15.44
N THR A 71 -11.60 2.52 -16.11
CA THR A 71 -11.52 2.14 -17.53
C THR A 71 -11.22 0.66 -17.77
N SER A 72 -11.19 -0.17 -16.72
CA SER A 72 -10.74 -1.57 -16.79
C SER A 72 -9.28 -1.74 -17.19
N SER A 73 -8.45 -0.72 -16.96
CA SER A 73 -7.00 -0.82 -17.17
C SER A 73 -6.35 -1.73 -16.12
N PRO A 74 -5.17 -2.31 -16.42
CA PRO A 74 -4.36 -3.04 -15.46
C PRO A 74 -4.09 -2.24 -14.18
N GLN A 75 -4.16 -2.92 -13.03
CA GLN A 75 -3.99 -2.30 -11.72
C GLN A 75 -3.12 -3.15 -10.81
N MET A 76 -2.09 -2.52 -10.28
CA MET A 76 -1.32 -3.00 -9.14
C MET A 76 -1.98 -2.53 -7.85
N ILE A 77 -2.05 -3.41 -6.88
CA ILE A 77 -2.66 -3.17 -5.57
C ILE A 77 -1.56 -3.26 -4.53
N PHE A 78 -1.31 -2.15 -3.84
CA PHE A 78 -0.58 -2.12 -2.59
C PHE A 78 -1.58 -2.05 -1.43
N ALA A 79 -1.83 -3.18 -0.80
CA ALA A 79 -2.80 -3.30 0.28
C ALA A 79 -2.12 -3.24 1.65
N TYR A 80 -2.75 -2.59 2.61
CA TYR A 80 -2.38 -2.67 4.01
C TYR A 80 -3.60 -2.71 4.95
N ASN A 81 -3.43 -3.34 6.10
CA ASN A 81 -4.40 -3.39 7.18
C ASN A 81 -3.69 -3.12 8.51
N LEU A 82 -4.09 -2.03 9.17
CA LEU A 82 -3.70 -1.76 10.55
C LEU A 82 -4.67 -2.48 11.50
N SER A 83 -4.21 -3.58 12.10
CA SER A 83 -5.00 -4.37 13.04
C SER A 83 -4.54 -4.11 14.48
N SER A 84 -5.50 -3.85 15.35
CA SER A 84 -5.30 -3.65 16.79
C SER A 84 -5.92 -4.82 17.55
N THR A 85 -5.12 -5.71 18.13
CA THR A 85 -5.61 -6.77 19.02
C THR A 85 -5.34 -6.42 20.48
N LYS A 86 -6.19 -6.94 21.39
CA LYS A 86 -5.92 -6.88 22.84
C LYS A 86 -5.62 -8.29 23.33
N GLU A 87 -4.35 -8.58 23.55
CA GLU A 87 -3.93 -9.84 24.16
C GLU A 87 -3.49 -9.61 25.60
N ARG A 88 -4.10 -10.35 26.54
CA ARG A 88 -3.78 -10.29 27.98
C ARG A 88 -3.78 -8.87 28.56
N GLY A 89 -4.71 -8.04 28.10
CA GLY A 89 -4.86 -6.65 28.55
C GLY A 89 -3.86 -5.65 27.93
N ARG A 90 -2.99 -6.09 27.02
CA ARG A 90 -2.09 -5.22 26.25
C ARG A 90 -2.57 -5.09 24.82
N ARG A 91 -2.55 -3.86 24.30
CA ARG A 91 -2.80 -3.59 22.89
C ARG A 91 -1.55 -3.96 22.10
N GLN A 92 -1.73 -4.78 21.08
CA GLN A 92 -0.70 -5.13 20.12
C GLN A 92 -1.20 -4.76 18.74
N ASP A 93 -0.37 -3.99 18.06
CA ASP A 93 -0.72 -3.46 16.76
C ASP A 93 0.16 -4.13 15.74
N LYS A 94 -0.43 -4.45 14.61
CA LYS A 94 0.27 -5.09 13.53
C LYS A 94 -0.23 -4.53 12.22
N LEU A 95 0.70 -4.09 11.40
CA LEU A 95 0.42 -3.68 10.04
C LEU A 95 0.63 -4.91 9.15
N TRP A 96 -0.44 -5.38 8.53
CA TRP A 96 -0.40 -6.42 7.50
C TRP A 96 -0.38 -5.77 6.14
N TYR A 97 0.32 -6.36 5.18
CA TYR A 97 0.42 -5.80 3.84
C TYR A 97 0.68 -6.87 2.78
N ASP A 98 0.32 -6.57 1.55
CA ASP A 98 0.63 -7.37 0.36
C ASP A 98 0.69 -6.50 -0.90
N LEU A 99 1.21 -7.11 -1.98
CA LEU A 99 1.09 -6.61 -3.34
C LEU A 99 0.29 -7.61 -4.20
N SER A 100 -0.53 -7.12 -5.12
CA SER A 100 -1.30 -7.95 -6.06
C SER A 100 -1.62 -7.25 -7.38
N ASP A 101 -1.47 -7.97 -8.49
CA ASP A 101 -1.83 -7.51 -9.84
C ASP A 101 -3.01 -8.33 -10.41
N VAL A 102 -3.97 -8.69 -9.55
CA VAL A 102 -5.12 -9.55 -9.93
C VAL A 102 -5.98 -8.94 -11.05
N PHE A 103 -5.86 -7.64 -11.30
CA PHE A 103 -6.55 -6.92 -12.37
C PHE A 103 -5.67 -6.69 -13.62
N GLY A 104 -4.57 -7.43 -13.76
CA GLY A 104 -3.58 -7.30 -14.83
C GLY A 104 -2.30 -6.63 -14.36
N ASP A 105 -1.26 -6.72 -15.18
CA ASP A 105 0.13 -6.37 -14.83
C ASP A 105 0.56 -5.01 -15.41
N PRO A 106 0.28 -3.86 -14.76
CA PRO A 106 0.58 -2.53 -15.31
C PRO A 106 2.08 -2.24 -15.45
N PHE A 107 2.93 -2.97 -14.72
CA PHE A 107 4.38 -2.79 -14.71
C PHE A 107 5.12 -3.96 -15.33
N GLU A 108 4.47 -4.80 -16.15
CA GLU A 108 5.15 -5.88 -16.87
C GLU A 108 6.39 -5.36 -17.61
N GLY A 109 7.55 -5.97 -17.34
CA GLY A 109 8.85 -5.54 -17.88
C GLY A 109 9.60 -4.49 -17.06
N TYR A 110 9.02 -4.00 -15.96
CA TYR A 110 9.65 -3.05 -15.04
C TYR A 110 9.72 -3.62 -13.61
N PRO A 111 10.83 -3.41 -12.89
CA PRO A 111 10.97 -3.95 -11.54
C PRO A 111 10.03 -3.25 -10.56
N VAL A 112 9.48 -4.02 -9.62
CA VAL A 112 8.66 -3.52 -8.50
C VAL A 112 9.18 -4.08 -7.19
N ASN A 113 9.40 -3.23 -6.20
CA ASN A 113 9.96 -3.62 -4.91
C ASN A 113 9.19 -2.99 -3.75
N LEU A 114 8.84 -3.79 -2.74
CA LEU A 114 8.25 -3.29 -1.50
C LEU A 114 9.19 -3.52 -0.32
N SER A 115 9.58 -2.44 0.34
CA SER A 115 10.54 -2.47 1.44
C SER A 115 10.04 -1.71 2.68
N PRO A 116 10.41 -2.13 3.89
CA PRO A 116 11.01 -3.42 4.20
C PRO A 116 10.03 -4.59 3.96
N SER A 117 10.56 -5.76 3.62
CA SER A 117 9.77 -7.00 3.57
C SER A 117 10.60 -8.23 3.88
N GLU A 118 10.00 -9.12 4.67
CA GLU A 118 10.60 -10.41 5.04
C GLU A 118 9.52 -11.50 5.07
N PRO A 119 9.57 -12.50 4.16
CA PRO A 119 10.45 -12.59 2.99
C PRO A 119 10.29 -11.43 2.01
N LEU A 120 11.39 -11.09 1.31
CA LEU A 120 11.46 -10.02 0.32
C LEU A 120 10.33 -10.09 -0.72
N ILE A 121 9.68 -8.96 -0.97
CA ILE A 121 8.76 -8.72 -2.07
C ILE A 121 9.51 -7.89 -3.12
N SER A 122 9.96 -8.59 -4.17
CA SER A 122 10.67 -8.01 -5.31
C SER A 122 10.24 -8.76 -6.57
N TRP A 123 9.54 -8.06 -7.47
CA TRP A 123 9.06 -8.59 -8.74
C TRP A 123 9.93 -8.00 -9.84
N LYS A 124 10.93 -8.77 -10.27
CA LYS A 124 11.97 -8.28 -11.19
C LYS A 124 11.43 -7.82 -12.54
N ASP A 125 10.38 -8.49 -13.01
CA ASP A 125 9.72 -8.21 -14.28
C ASP A 125 8.34 -7.58 -14.08
N GLY A 126 8.05 -7.06 -12.88
CA GLY A 126 6.80 -6.38 -12.55
C GLY A 126 5.59 -7.28 -12.35
N VAL A 127 5.78 -8.60 -12.45
CA VAL A 127 4.71 -9.62 -12.32
C VAL A 127 4.88 -10.41 -11.01
N PRO A 128 3.79 -10.62 -10.24
CA PRO A 128 3.87 -11.37 -8.99
C PRO A 128 4.24 -12.85 -9.19
N PRO A 129 4.96 -13.47 -8.24
CA PRO A 129 5.01 -14.92 -8.16
C PRO A 129 3.63 -15.50 -7.82
N ALA A 130 3.43 -16.80 -8.05
CA ALA A 130 2.15 -17.44 -7.72
C ALA A 130 1.81 -17.36 -6.22
N GLY A 131 0.54 -17.09 -5.92
CA GLY A 131 -0.02 -17.09 -4.56
C GLY A 131 0.10 -15.76 -3.82
N SER A 132 -0.66 -15.62 -2.74
CA SER A 132 -0.67 -14.40 -1.92
C SER A 132 0.57 -14.32 -1.03
N GLN A 133 1.19 -13.13 -0.98
CA GLN A 133 2.42 -12.87 -0.24
C GLN A 133 2.19 -11.91 0.93
N VAL A 134 1.18 -12.18 1.76
CA VAL A 134 0.91 -11.35 2.96
C VAL A 134 2.11 -11.36 3.91
N ARG A 135 2.47 -10.18 4.39
CA ARG A 135 3.54 -9.92 5.35
C ARG A 135 3.04 -9.01 6.47
N ALA A 136 3.89 -8.77 7.45
CA ALA A 136 3.58 -7.80 8.50
C ALA A 136 4.80 -7.15 9.13
N VAL A 137 4.63 -5.91 9.56
CA VAL A 137 5.66 -5.10 10.25
C VAL A 137 5.05 -4.36 11.45
N ASP A 138 5.91 -3.72 12.25
CA ASP A 138 5.48 -2.76 13.27
C ASP A 138 4.80 -1.53 12.63
N PRO A 139 3.62 -1.10 13.08
CA PRO A 139 2.91 0.03 12.49
C PRO A 139 3.66 1.37 12.45
N SER A 140 4.74 1.54 13.22
CA SER A 140 5.58 2.75 13.15
C SER A 140 6.59 2.71 12.00
N THR A 141 6.65 1.63 11.21
CA THR A 141 7.63 1.45 10.13
C THR A 141 7.01 1.82 8.80
N ASP A 142 7.65 2.75 8.07
CA ASP A 142 7.25 3.08 6.71
C ASP A 142 7.39 1.88 5.77
N LEU A 143 6.43 1.74 4.87
CA LEU A 143 6.49 0.81 3.74
C LEU A 143 6.64 1.61 2.44
N VAL A 144 7.70 1.34 1.69
CA VAL A 144 8.06 2.01 0.44
C VAL A 144 7.93 1.04 -0.72
N LEU A 145 6.97 1.32 -1.61
CA LEU A 145 6.83 0.69 -2.91
C LEU A 145 7.60 1.50 -3.94
N SER A 146 8.66 0.93 -4.49
CA SER A 146 9.43 1.53 -5.59
C SER A 146 9.00 0.89 -6.92
N LEU A 147 8.53 1.74 -7.83
CA LEU A 147 8.11 1.41 -9.18
C LEU A 147 9.20 1.82 -10.16
N CYS A 148 9.70 0.87 -10.95
CA CYS A 148 10.91 1.05 -11.76
C CYS A 148 12.15 1.47 -10.93
#